data_AF-A0A6M0RXN3-F1
#
_entry.id   AF-A0A6M0RXN3-F1
#
_cell.length_a   1.000
_cell.length_b   1.000
_cell.length_c   1.000
_cell.angle_alpha   90.00
_cell.angle_beta   90.00
_cell.angle_gamma   90.00
#
_symmetry.space_group_name_H-M   'P 1'
#
loop_
_entity.id
_entity.type
_entity.pdbx_description
1 polymer ?
#
loop_
_entity_poly.entity_id
_entity_poly.type
_entity_poly.pdbx_seq_one_letter_code
_entity_poly.pdbx_strand_id
1 'polypeptide(L)'
;MNTVTIVLFAIAGITLCSNVWAYWLNSRYHTSDYMGASINFHAGNFMVGLFIGIGIALHISWPWWLGIIGLLACWTGSTPLMWLIHLALAPFRRPHPRTTELRQRQVNR
;
A
#
# COMPACT_ATOMS: atom_id res chain seq x y z
N MET A 1 13.20 -5.82 -24.63
CA MET A 1 12.27 -4.94 -23.88
C MET A 1 12.41 -3.53 -24.43
N ASN A 2 11.32 -2.89 -24.89
CA ASN A 2 11.41 -1.53 -25.43
C ASN A 2 11.55 -0.49 -24.30
N THR A 3 12.08 0.69 -24.61
CA THR A 3 12.34 1.75 -23.61
C THR A 3 11.06 2.18 -22.87
N VAL A 4 9.92 2.21 -23.57
CA VAL A 4 8.62 2.59 -23.00
C VAL A 4 8.18 1.62 -21.90
N THR A 5 8.28 0.32 -22.14
CA THR A 5 7.97 -0.71 -21.14
C THR A 5 8.87 -0.61 -19.91
N ILE A 6 10.17 -0.35 -20.10
CA ILE A 6 11.11 -0.15 -18.98
C ILE A 6 10.68 1.04 -18.12
N VAL A 7 10.35 2.17 -18.75
CA VAL A 7 9.90 3.38 -18.06
C VAL A 7 8.61 3.12 -17.29
N LEU A 8 7.64 2.41 -17.87
CA LEU A 8 6.39 2.08 -17.19
C LEU A 8 6.60 1.21 -15.95
N PHE A 9 7.47 0.20 -16.03
CA PHE A 9 7.80 -0.62 -14.86
C PHE A 9 8.57 0.17 -13.80
N ALA A 10 9.45 1.08 -14.21
CA ALA A 10 10.14 1.96 -13.28
C ALA A 10 9.16 2.90 -12.53
N ILE A 11 8.22 3.52 -13.26
CA ILE A 11 7.16 4.36 -12.67
C ILE A 11 6.29 3.53 -11.72
N ALA A 12 5.91 2.31 -12.10
CA ALA A 12 5.15 1.42 -11.23
C ALA A 12 5.88 1.11 -9.92
N GLY A 13 7.18 0.79 -9.99
CA GLY A 13 8.01 0.55 -8.81
C GLY A 13 8.12 1.78 -7.90
N ILE A 14 8.42 2.95 -8.48
CA ILE A 14 8.52 4.22 -7.74
C ILE A 14 7.17 4.56 -7.07
N THR A 15 6.06 4.38 -7.79
CA THR A 15 4.71 4.63 -7.28
C THR A 15 4.40 3.70 -6.12
N LEU A 16 4.72 2.40 -6.24
CA LEU A 16 4.51 1.43 -5.17
C LEU A 16 5.28 1.81 -3.90
N CYS A 17 6.59 2.10 -4.02
CA CYS A 17 7.42 2.50 -2.90
C CYS A 17 6.92 3.80 -2.25
N SER A 18 6.56 4.80 -3.06
CA SER A 18 6.04 6.09 -2.57
C SER A 18 4.71 5.92 -1.85
N ASN A 19 3.83 5.06 -2.36
CA ASN A 19 2.53 4.79 -1.78
C ASN A 19 2.63 4.04 -0.44
N VAL A 20 3.50 3.02 -0.37
CA VAL A 20 3.82 2.31 0.88
C VAL A 20 4.40 3.26 1.92
N TRP A 21 5.34 4.12 1.51
CA TRP A 21 5.97 5.10 2.39
C TRP A 21 4.98 6.14 2.92
N ALA A 22 4.14 6.70 2.03
CA ALA A 22 3.10 7.65 2.40
C ALA A 22 2.09 7.02 3.35
N TYR A 23 1.68 5.78 3.10
CA TYR A 23 0.77 5.06 3.98
C TYR A 23 1.39 4.80 5.36
N TRP A 24 2.66 4.40 5.40
CA TRP A 24 3.40 4.20 6.64
C TRP A 24 3.48 5.49 7.48
N LEU A 25 3.85 6.61 6.86
CA LEU A 25 3.90 7.92 7.52
C LEU A 25 2.54 8.33 8.09
N ASN A 26 1.47 8.15 7.30
CA ASN A 26 0.10 8.45 7.69
C ASN A 26 -0.53 7.39 8.60
N SER A 27 0.19 6.33 8.98
CA SER A 27 -0.29 5.28 9.88
C SER A 27 0.56 5.13 11.14
N ARG A 28 1.60 5.96 11.28
CA ARG A 28 2.57 5.93 12.39
C ARG A 28 2.06 6.64 13.64
N TYR A 29 1.22 7.67 13.47
CA TYR A 29 0.78 8.53 14.57
C TYR A 29 -0.65 8.22 15.02
N HIS A 30 -0.96 8.52 16.28
CA HIS A 30 -2.27 8.20 16.86
C HIS A 30 -3.40 9.13 16.36
N THR A 31 -3.06 10.31 15.85
CA THR A 31 -3.99 11.29 15.28
C THR A 31 -4.07 11.18 13.75
N SER A 32 -3.60 10.08 13.18
CA SER A 32 -3.48 9.97 11.74
C SER A 32 -4.81 9.60 11.08
N ASP A 33 -5.07 10.19 9.92
CA ASP A 33 -6.25 9.89 9.11
C ASP A 33 -6.08 8.54 8.41
N TYR A 34 -6.39 7.47 9.15
CA TYR A 34 -6.30 6.09 8.64
C TYR A 34 -7.24 5.84 7.45
N MET A 35 -8.39 6.49 7.42
CA MET A 35 -9.38 6.29 6.36
C MET A 35 -8.91 6.94 5.06
N GLY A 36 -8.45 8.20 5.11
CA GLY A 36 -7.84 8.88 3.98
C GLY A 36 -6.55 8.19 3.50
N ALA A 37 -5.71 7.74 4.43
CA ALA A 37 -4.50 6.98 4.09
C ALA A 37 -4.82 5.67 3.37
N SER A 38 -5.84 4.95 3.81
CA SER A 38 -6.30 3.70 3.18
C SER A 38 -6.82 3.94 1.75
N ILE A 39 -7.68 4.95 1.57
CA ILE A 39 -8.22 5.31 0.25
C ILE A 39 -7.08 5.67 -0.72
N ASN A 40 -6.14 6.51 -0.28
CA ASN A 40 -4.97 6.87 -1.08
C ASN A 40 -4.09 5.66 -1.39
N PHE A 41 -3.95 4.72 -0.46
CA PHE A 41 -3.19 3.50 -0.67
C PHE A 41 -3.82 2.63 -1.77
N HIS A 42 -5.14 2.43 -1.75
CA HIS A 42 -5.84 1.68 -2.79
C HIS A 42 -5.75 2.37 -4.17
N ALA A 43 -5.94 3.70 -4.21
CA ALA A 43 -5.81 4.47 -5.44
C ALA A 43 -4.39 4.40 -6.02
N GLY A 44 -3.36 4.52 -5.19
CA GLY A 44 -1.97 4.38 -5.62
C GLY A 44 -1.66 2.97 -6.13
N ASN A 45 -2.17 1.92 -5.48
CA ASN A 45 -1.93 0.54 -5.94
C ASN A 45 -2.68 0.19 -7.24
N PHE A 46 -3.81 0.84 -7.50
CA PHE A 46 -4.46 0.79 -8.80
C PHE A 46 -3.58 1.37 -9.91
N MET A 47 -2.94 2.53 -9.66
CA MET A 47 -2.01 3.13 -10.62
C MET A 47 -0.80 2.24 -10.88
N VAL A 48 -0.25 1.59 -9.84
CA VAL A 48 0.81 0.57 -10.00
C VAL A 48 0.37 -0.55 -10.94
N GLY A 49 -0.81 -1.14 -10.68
CA GLY A 49 -1.37 -2.19 -11.52
C GLY A 49 -1.61 -1.73 -12.96
N LEU A 50 -2.06 -0.49 -13.17
CA LEU A 50 -2.28 0.09 -14.49
C LEU A 50 -0.96 0.22 -15.27
N PHE A 51 0.10 0.77 -14.66
CA PHE A 51 1.40 0.90 -15.32
C PHE A 51 2.04 -0.45 -15.64
N ILE A 52 1.92 -1.43 -14.74
CA ILE A 52 2.35 -2.82 -15.00
C ILE A 52 1.56 -3.41 -16.17
N GLY A 53 0.23 -3.28 -16.14
CA GLY A 53 -0.65 -3.80 -17.19
C GLY A 53 -0.33 -3.23 -18.57
N ILE A 54 -0.15 -1.91 -18.67
CA ILE A 54 0.24 -1.24 -19.91
C ILE A 54 1.66 -1.65 -20.33
N GLY A 55 2.61 -1.72 -19.39
CA GLY A 55 3.98 -2.15 -19.67
C GLY A 55 4.06 -3.55 -20.29
N ILE A 56 3.25 -4.48 -19.75
CA ILE A 56 3.11 -5.85 -20.27
C ILE A 56 2.44 -5.85 -21.65
N ALA A 57 1.34 -5.11 -21.82
CA ALA A 57 0.62 -5.04 -23.09
C ALA A 57 1.48 -4.45 -24.23
N LEU A 58 2.38 -3.51 -23.91
CA LEU A 58 3.31 -2.91 -24.87
C LEU A 58 4.57 -3.77 -25.11
N HIS A 59 4.78 -4.81 -24.31
CA HIS A 59 5.86 -5.75 -24.53
C HIS A 59 5.41 -6.85 -25.50
N ILE A 60 5.77 -6.72 -26.79
CA ILE A 60 5.37 -7.63 -27.89
C ILE A 60 5.52 -9.12 -27.56
N SER A 61 6.60 -9.50 -26.87
CA SER A 61 6.86 -10.91 -26.52
C SER A 61 6.04 -11.44 -25.34
N TRP A 62 5.30 -10.60 -24.63
CA TRP A 62 4.55 -11.00 -23.43
C TRP A 62 3.06 -11.09 -23.74
N PRO A 63 2.38 -12.15 -23.26
CA PRO A 63 0.94 -12.24 -23.40
C PRO A 63 0.21 -11.11 -22.67
N TRP A 64 -0.71 -10.42 -23.36
CA TRP A 64 -1.48 -9.30 -22.80
C TRP A 64 -2.29 -9.68 -21.54
N TRP A 65 -2.73 -10.95 -21.44
CA TRP A 65 -3.49 -11.43 -20.29
C TRP A 65 -2.67 -11.44 -18.99
N LEU A 66 -1.33 -11.49 -19.06
CA LEU A 66 -0.47 -11.27 -17.89
C LEU A 66 -0.63 -9.85 -17.33
N GLY A 67 -0.91 -8.86 -18.18
CA GLY A 67 -1.19 -7.49 -17.77
C GLY A 67 -2.47 -7.39 -16.95
N ILE A 68 -3.51 -8.14 -17.35
CA ILE A 68 -4.79 -8.21 -16.62
C ILE A 68 -4.60 -8.92 -15.28
N ILE A 69 -3.89 -10.05 -15.26
CA ILE A 69 -3.58 -10.75 -14.01
C ILE A 69 -2.78 -9.83 -13.08
N GLY A 70 -1.78 -9.10 -13.60
CA GLY A 70 -0.99 -8.15 -12.83
C GLY A 70 -1.84 -7.02 -12.24
N LEU A 71 -2.73 -6.43 -13.04
CA LEU A 71 -3.68 -5.41 -12.59
C LEU A 71 -4.59 -5.93 -11.46
N LEU A 72 -5.17 -7.12 -11.65
CA LEU A 72 -6.02 -7.77 -10.65
C LEU A 72 -5.24 -8.13 -9.38
N ALA A 73 -4.00 -8.59 -9.51
CA ALA A 73 -3.14 -8.92 -8.38
C ALA A 73 -2.76 -7.67 -7.58
N CYS A 74 -2.48 -6.54 -8.24
CA CYS A 74 -2.26 -5.26 -7.55
C CYS A 74 -3.55 -4.77 -6.88
N TRP A 75 -4.70 -4.88 -7.53
CA TRP A 75 -5.95 -4.45 -6.93
C TRP A 75 -6.34 -5.30 -5.71
N THR A 76 -6.36 -6.63 -5.86
CA THR A 76 -6.72 -7.56 -4.77
C THR A 76 -5.65 -7.66 -3.69
N GLY A 77 -4.38 -7.56 -4.06
CA GLY A 77 -3.22 -7.58 -3.16
C GLY A 77 -3.04 -6.29 -2.34
N SER A 78 -3.77 -5.22 -2.65
CA SER A 78 -3.69 -3.95 -1.91
C SER A 78 -4.07 -4.12 -0.43
N THR A 79 -5.19 -4.77 -0.15
CA THR A 79 -5.66 -5.02 1.23
C THR A 79 -4.67 -5.84 2.08
N PRO A 80 -4.17 -7.01 1.63
CA PRO A 80 -3.20 -7.77 2.42
C PRO A 80 -1.86 -7.04 2.56
N LEU A 81 -1.38 -6.33 1.54
CA LEU A 81 -0.15 -5.54 1.63
C LEU A 81 -0.31 -4.41 2.67
N MET A 82 -1.44 -3.71 2.64
CA MET A 82 -1.81 -2.70 3.63
C MET A 82 -1.81 -3.28 5.06
N TRP A 83 -2.36 -4.48 5.21
CA TRP A 83 -2.45 -5.19 6.49
C TRP A 83 -1.06 -5.59 7.02
N LEU A 84 -0.15 -6.03 6.14
CA LEU A 84 1.24 -6.30 6.49
C LEU A 84 1.96 -5.04 6.98
N ILE A 85 1.74 -3.88 6.34
CA ILE A 85 2.30 -2.61 6.79
C ILE A 85 1.73 -2.24 8.17
N HIS A 86 0.42 -2.48 8.38
CA HIS A 86 -0.23 -2.29 9.68
C HIS A 86 0.37 -3.15 10.79
N LEU A 87 0.59 -4.44 10.53
CA LEU A 87 1.22 -5.35 11.48
C LEU A 87 2.66 -4.92 11.80
N ALA A 88 3.43 -4.52 10.78
CA ALA A 88 4.79 -4.01 10.97
C ALA A 88 4.82 -2.73 11.81
N LEU A 89 3.75 -1.93 11.79
CA LEU A 89 3.59 -0.71 12.59
C LEU A 89 3.10 -0.95 14.02
N ALA A 90 2.52 -2.13 14.32
CA ALA A 90 1.93 -2.42 15.62
C ALA A 90 2.88 -2.15 16.82
N PRO A 91 4.18 -2.47 16.77
CA PRO A 91 5.11 -2.18 17.87
C PRO A 91 5.37 -0.68 18.08
N PHE A 92 5.16 0.16 17.07
CA PHE A 92 5.48 1.59 17.10
C PHE A 92 4.29 2.47 17.47
N ARG A 93 3.07 1.90 17.50
CA ARG A 93 1.87 2.62 17.95
C ARG A 93 1.90 2.75 19.47
N ARG A 94 2.13 3.97 19.95
CA ARG A 94 1.97 4.28 21.38
C ARG A 94 0.49 4.14 21.76
N PRO A 95 0.11 3.49 22.87
CA PRO A 95 -1.27 3.43 23.30
C PRO A 95 -1.81 4.83 23.65
N HIS A 96 -3.12 5.02 23.45
CA HIS A 96 -3.80 6.26 23.81
C HIS A 96 -3.65 6.55 25.32
N PRO A 97 -3.44 7.81 25.76
CA PRO A 97 -3.39 8.15 27.18
C PRO A 97 -4.61 7.63 27.97
N ARG A 98 -5.82 7.87 27.46
CA ARG A 98 -7.07 7.29 28.03
C ARG A 98 -7.09 5.76 28.16
N THR A 99 -6.55 4.98 27.22
CA THR A 99 -6.57 3.51 27.38
C THR A 99 -5.58 3.07 28.46
N THR A 100 -4.48 3.79 28.59
CA THR A 100 -3.50 3.62 29.67
C THR A 100 -4.11 3.96 31.04
N GLU A 101 -4.84 5.07 31.14
CA GLU A 101 -5.55 5.49 32.36
C GLU A 101 -6.67 4.51 32.74
N LEU A 102 -7.47 4.04 31.78
CA LEU A 102 -8.53 3.05 32.01
C LEU A 102 -7.94 1.69 32.45
N ARG A 103 -6.83 1.27 31.84
CA ARG A 103 -6.10 0.06 32.24
C ARG A 103 -5.52 0.20 33.65
N GLN A 104 -4.93 1.33 34.00
CA GLN A 104 -4.46 1.59 35.37
C GLN A 104 -5.61 1.56 36.38
N ARG A 105 -6.77 2.14 36.04
CA ARG A 105 -7.96 2.09 36.91
C ARG A 105 -8.53 0.69 37.09
N GLN A 106 -8.41 -0.19 36.09
CA GLN A 106 -8.83 -1.59 36.22
C GLN A 106 -7.83 -2.46 37.00
N VAL A 107 -6.53 -2.19 36.90
CA VAL A 107 -5.49 -2.93 37.66
C VAL A 107 -5.47 -2.53 39.14
N ASN A 108 -5.87 -1.30 39.46
CA ASN A 108 -5.94 -0.79 40.85
C ASN A 108 -7.27 -1.07 41.57
N ARG A 109 -8.14 -1.93 41.03
CA ARG A 109 -9.36 -2.42 41.67
C ARG A 109 -9.20 -3.89 42.03
#